data_AF-A0A136K4T1-F1
#
_entry.id   AF-A0A136K4T1-F1
#
_cell.length_a   1.000
_cell.length_b   1.000
_cell.length_c   1.000
_cell.angle_alpha   90.00
_cell.angle_beta   90.00
_cell.angle_gamma   90.00
#
_symmetry.space_group_name_H-M   'P 1'
#
loop_
_entity.id
_entity.type
_entity.pdbx_description
1 polymer ?
#
loop_
_entity_poly.entity_id
_entity_poly.type
_entity_poly.pdbx_seq_one_letter_code
_entity_poly.pdbx_strand_id
1 'polypeptide(L)'
;MTRHTGFARYWVAGFGLCLALGFSAGLSSAQATWVDEIDSSLNFYKTNYPGAHWDAYSQRLDTVRAALGRGDNKTVKKEMGAWFRMLRTRDQGIHDVAADELFNFALMVTPIQEYGINVPPATGAGSEAGY
;
A
#
# COMPACT_ATOMS: atom_id res chain seq x y z
N MET A 1 -64.73 38.01 -24.30
CA MET A 1 -64.47 37.44 -22.96
C MET A 1 -63.45 36.32 -23.15
N THR A 2 -62.21 36.32 -22.67
CA THR A 2 -61.43 37.21 -21.79
C THR A 2 -59.95 37.02 -22.17
N ARG A 3 -59.20 38.11 -22.15
CA ARG A 3 -57.77 38.24 -22.50
C ARG A 3 -56.85 37.74 -21.37
N HIS A 4 -55.65 37.29 -21.79
CA HIS A 4 -54.31 37.46 -21.20
C HIS A 4 -54.08 37.37 -19.68
N THR A 5 -53.06 36.60 -19.29
CA THR A 5 -51.83 36.99 -18.53
C THR A 5 -51.21 35.71 -17.97
N GLY A 6 -49.91 35.43 -18.00
CA GLY A 6 -48.75 36.28 -18.14
C GLY A 6 -47.80 36.02 -16.97
N PHE A 7 -46.54 35.71 -17.30
CA PHE A 7 -45.32 36.00 -16.53
C PHE A 7 -44.91 35.12 -15.34
N ALA A 8 -43.77 34.47 -15.56
CA ALA A 8 -42.77 34.07 -14.57
C ALA A 8 -42.47 35.19 -13.56
N ARG A 9 -42.34 34.83 -12.29
CA ARG A 9 -41.69 35.65 -11.26
C ARG A 9 -40.73 34.78 -10.46
N TYR A 10 -39.47 34.91 -10.82
CA TYR A 10 -38.31 34.57 -10.01
C TYR A 10 -38.37 35.33 -8.68
N TRP A 11 -38.12 34.65 -7.57
CA TRP A 11 -37.64 35.28 -6.36
C TRP A 11 -36.19 34.87 -6.16
N VAL A 12 -35.29 35.84 -6.36
CA VAL A 12 -33.88 35.77 -6.00
C VAL A 12 -33.73 36.34 -4.60
N ALA A 13 -32.81 35.74 -3.84
CA ALA A 13 -31.92 36.34 -2.83
C ALA A 13 -32.05 35.75 -1.42
N GLY A 14 -31.10 34.87 -1.10
CA GLY A 14 -30.51 34.76 0.24
C GLY A 14 -28.99 34.76 0.06
N PHE A 15 -28.35 35.87 0.41
CA PHE A 15 -26.90 36.09 0.39
C PHE A 15 -26.33 35.75 1.79
N GLY A 16 -25.16 35.11 1.83
CA GLY A 16 -24.37 34.86 3.04
C GLY A 16 -24.33 33.38 3.42
N LEU A 17 -23.23 32.78 3.86
CA LEU A 17 -21.91 33.26 4.30
C LEU A 17 -21.11 31.99 4.64
N CYS A 18 -19.78 32.02 4.46
CA CYS A 18 -18.78 31.01 4.87
C CYS A 18 -18.76 29.70 4.04
N LEU A 19 -17.80 29.55 3.12
CA LEU A 19 -16.43 29.06 3.37
C LEU A 19 -16.39 27.76 4.18
N ALA A 20 -15.83 26.74 3.52
CA ALA A 20 -15.26 25.53 4.10
C ALA A 20 -16.25 24.54 4.72
N LEU A 21 -16.97 23.79 3.88
CA LEU A 21 -17.25 22.40 4.19
C LEU A 21 -16.51 21.52 3.20
N GLY A 22 -15.26 21.26 3.59
CA GLY A 22 -14.51 20.07 3.27
C GLY A 22 -14.57 19.63 1.83
N PHE A 23 -13.61 20.13 1.04
CA PHE A 23 -12.97 19.31 0.03
C PHE A 23 -12.44 18.06 0.76
N SER A 24 -13.29 17.08 0.96
CA SER A 24 -12.90 15.71 1.23
C SER A 24 -12.45 15.15 -0.12
N ALA A 25 -11.47 15.80 -0.76
CA ALA A 25 -10.64 15.06 -1.68
C ALA A 25 -10.09 13.93 -0.85
N GLY A 26 -10.52 12.72 -1.18
CA GLY A 26 -9.99 11.53 -0.60
C GLY A 26 -8.48 11.68 -0.63
N LEU A 27 -7.89 11.69 0.56
CA LEU A 27 -6.57 11.10 0.75
C LEU A 27 -6.74 9.62 0.40
N SER A 28 -6.94 9.33 -0.89
CA SER A 28 -6.89 8.00 -1.45
C SER A 28 -5.41 7.64 -1.49
N SER A 29 -4.89 7.39 -0.29
CA SER A 29 -4.12 6.21 0.04
C SER A 29 -2.95 5.85 -0.88
N ALA A 30 -2.09 6.81 -1.24
CA ALA A 30 -0.72 6.47 -1.66
C ALA A 30 -0.01 5.52 -0.66
N GLN A 31 -0.47 5.53 0.60
CA GLN A 31 -0.05 4.63 1.66
C GLN A 31 -0.52 3.18 1.49
N ALA A 32 -1.59 2.89 0.75
CA ALA A 32 -2.04 1.52 0.47
C ALA A 32 -1.65 1.04 -0.94
N THR A 33 -1.37 1.96 -1.88
CA THR A 33 -1.06 1.60 -3.27
C THR A 33 0.19 0.73 -3.38
N TRP A 34 1.23 0.99 -2.58
CA TRP A 34 2.45 0.16 -2.61
C TRP A 34 2.22 -1.28 -2.12
N VAL A 35 1.28 -1.50 -1.19
CA VAL A 35 0.93 -2.86 -0.74
C VAL A 35 0.20 -3.61 -1.85
N ASP A 36 -0.70 -2.93 -2.56
CA ASP A 36 -1.44 -3.52 -3.68
C ASP A 36 -0.53 -3.84 -4.88
N GLU A 37 0.48 -3.00 -5.14
CA GLU A 37 1.52 -3.27 -6.14
C GLU A 37 2.34 -4.51 -5.78
N ILE A 38 2.75 -4.66 -4.51
CA ILE A 38 3.46 -5.85 -4.04
C ILE A 38 2.57 -7.09 -4.12
N ASP A 39 1.29 -6.99 -3.74
CA ASP A 39 0.36 -8.11 -3.80
C ASP A 39 0.12 -8.57 -5.25
N SER A 40 0.02 -7.64 -6.19
CA SER A 40 -0.03 -7.94 -7.62
C SER A 40 1.21 -8.71 -8.10
N SER A 41 2.41 -8.25 -7.71
CA SER A 41 3.68 -8.93 -8.02
C SER A 41 3.76 -10.33 -7.37
N LEU A 42 3.35 -10.44 -6.11
CA LEU A 42 3.27 -11.71 -5.38
C LEU A 42 2.35 -12.71 -6.10
N ASN A 43 1.18 -12.27 -6.57
CA ASN A 43 0.25 -13.12 -7.31
C ASN A 43 0.81 -13.60 -8.64
N PHE A 44 1.60 -12.77 -9.33
CA PHE A 44 2.36 -13.20 -10.51
C PHE A 44 3.34 -14.33 -10.17
N TYR A 45 4.17 -14.18 -9.12
CA TYR A 45 5.12 -15.23 -8.72
C TYR A 45 4.43 -16.49 -8.22
N LYS A 46 3.36 -16.37 -7.44
CA LYS A 46 2.54 -17.50 -6.98
C LYS A 46 2.02 -18.34 -8.15
N THR A 47 1.64 -17.69 -9.25
CA THR A 47 1.16 -18.35 -10.47
C THR A 47 2.28 -19.07 -11.23
N ASN A 48 3.46 -18.44 -11.34
CA ASN A 48 4.58 -18.96 -12.14
C ASN A 48 5.47 -19.95 -11.38
N TYR A 49 5.44 -19.95 -10.05
CA TYR A 49 6.23 -20.82 -9.18
C TYR A 49 5.31 -21.60 -8.22
N PRO A 50 4.49 -22.53 -8.74
CA PRO A 50 3.61 -23.34 -7.90
C PRO A 50 4.42 -24.28 -6.99
N GLY A 51 3.87 -24.61 -5.82
CA GLY A 51 4.47 -25.58 -4.89
C GLY A 51 5.15 -24.99 -3.64
N ALA A 52 5.30 -23.67 -3.55
CA ALA A 52 5.69 -22.98 -2.32
C ALA A 52 4.47 -22.49 -1.51
N HIS A 53 4.65 -22.23 -0.20
CA HIS A 53 3.56 -21.75 0.66
C HIS A 53 3.42 -20.22 0.61
N TRP A 54 3.05 -19.70 -0.56
CA TRP A 54 2.90 -18.26 -0.83
C TRP A 54 1.86 -17.56 0.05
N ASP A 55 0.87 -18.28 0.58
CA ASP A 55 -0.22 -17.70 1.38
C ASP A 55 0.26 -17.00 2.66
N ALA A 56 1.38 -17.44 3.23
CA ALA A 56 1.99 -16.79 4.39
C ALA A 56 2.50 -15.37 4.07
N TYR A 57 2.90 -15.11 2.82
CA TYR A 57 3.28 -13.77 2.36
C TYR A 57 2.05 -12.89 2.17
N SER A 58 0.99 -13.41 1.52
CA SER A 58 -0.27 -12.69 1.33
C SER A 58 -0.90 -12.28 2.66
N GLN A 59 -0.96 -13.19 3.63
CA GLN A 59 -1.54 -12.91 4.95
C GLN A 59 -0.84 -11.75 5.68
N ARG A 60 0.47 -11.61 5.52
CA ARG A 60 1.22 -10.49 6.08
C ARG A 60 0.91 -9.19 5.34
N LEU A 61 0.82 -9.20 4.02
CA LEU A 61 0.41 -8.02 3.24
C LEU A 61 -1.01 -7.57 3.61
N ASP A 62 -1.94 -8.50 3.84
CA ASP A 62 -3.29 -8.18 4.34
C ASP A 62 -3.24 -7.51 5.71
N THR A 63 -2.37 -7.98 6.60
CA THR A 63 -2.17 -7.38 7.92
C THR A 63 -1.59 -5.97 7.81
N VAL A 64 -0.63 -5.76 6.91
CA VAL A 64 -0.06 -4.43 6.60
C VAL A 64 -1.13 -3.50 6.05
N ARG A 65 -1.93 -3.95 5.07
CA ARG A 65 -3.05 -3.18 4.49
C ARG A 65 -4.05 -2.75 5.57
N ALA A 66 -4.43 -3.66 6.45
CA ALA A 66 -5.33 -3.36 7.56
C ALA A 66 -4.71 -2.38 8.56
N ALA A 67 -3.41 -2.48 8.84
CA ALA A 67 -2.69 -1.57 9.74
C ALA A 67 -2.59 -0.16 9.17
N LEU A 68 -2.32 -0.02 7.87
CA LEU A 68 -2.32 1.28 7.16
C LEU A 68 -3.68 1.96 7.26
N GLY A 69 -4.77 1.21 7.04
CA GLY A 69 -6.13 1.73 7.18
C GLY A 69 -6.48 2.22 8.59
N ARG A 70 -5.73 1.79 9.62
CA ARG A 70 -5.87 2.25 11.01
C ARG A 70 -4.82 3.29 11.44
N GLY A 71 -3.86 3.65 10.58
CA GLY A 71 -2.72 4.47 10.96
C GLY A 71 -1.74 3.80 11.95
N ASP A 72 -1.76 2.47 12.03
CA ASP A 72 -0.93 1.68 12.95
C ASP A 72 0.47 1.42 12.38
N ASN A 73 1.30 2.46 12.41
CA ASN A 73 2.66 2.41 11.88
C ASN A 73 3.56 1.37 12.58
N LYS A 74 3.26 1.04 13.84
CA LYS A 74 4.01 0.01 14.58
C LYS A 74 3.78 -1.37 13.98
N THR A 75 2.53 -1.69 13.64
CA THR A 75 2.20 -2.95 12.98
C THR A 75 2.72 -2.97 11.55
N VAL A 76 2.62 -1.87 10.78
CA VAL A 76 3.21 -1.76 9.44
C VAL A 76 4.70 -2.07 9.47
N LYS A 77 5.45 -1.40 10.35
CA LYS A 77 6.89 -1.62 10.55
C LYS A 77 7.22 -3.09 10.84
N LYS A 78 6.49 -3.69 11.79
CA LYS A 78 6.74 -5.05 12.26
C LYS A 78 6.46 -6.09 11.16
N GLU A 79 5.27 -6.04 10.56
CA GLU A 79 4.83 -7.07 9.62
C GLU A 79 5.57 -6.95 8.29
N MET A 80 5.83 -5.73 7.81
CA MET A 80 6.61 -5.56 6.58
C MET A 80 8.08 -5.96 6.77
N GLY A 81 8.68 -5.66 7.94
CA GLY A 81 10.02 -6.14 8.26
C GLY A 81 10.11 -7.68 8.34
N ALA A 82 9.06 -8.34 8.84
CA ALA A 82 8.97 -9.79 8.83
C ALA A 82 8.82 -10.34 7.40
N TRP A 83 8.00 -9.69 6.56
CA TRP A 83 7.81 -10.07 5.17
C TRP A 83 9.12 -10.01 4.36
N PHE A 84 9.88 -8.91 4.48
CA PHE A 84 11.21 -8.82 3.86
C PHE A 84 12.18 -9.89 4.37
N ARG A 85 12.12 -10.24 5.66
CA ARG A 85 12.92 -11.33 6.23
C ARG A 85 12.57 -12.67 5.61
N MET A 86 11.29 -12.98 5.47
CA MET A 86 10.85 -14.24 4.87
C MET A 86 11.37 -14.38 3.43
N LEU A 87 11.29 -13.32 2.62
CA LEU A 87 11.88 -13.35 1.27
C LEU A 87 13.39 -13.55 1.30
N ARG A 88 14.07 -12.86 2.22
CA ARG A 88 15.51 -12.95 2.37
C ARG A 88 15.98 -14.36 2.73
N THR A 89 15.24 -15.03 3.61
CA THR A 89 15.61 -16.36 4.11
C THR A 89 15.00 -17.49 3.30
N ARG A 90 14.31 -17.19 2.19
CA ARG A 90 13.56 -18.18 1.38
C ARG A 90 12.60 -19.01 2.23
N ASP A 91 12.02 -18.37 3.25
CA ASP A 91 11.09 -19.04 4.14
C ASP A 91 9.92 -19.60 3.32
N GLN A 92 9.25 -20.65 3.79
CA GLN A 92 8.10 -21.25 3.11
C GLN A 92 8.40 -21.95 1.76
N GLY A 93 9.69 -22.15 1.43
CA GLY A 93 10.12 -22.94 0.27
C GLY A 93 9.99 -22.21 -1.07
N ILE A 94 10.01 -20.88 -1.06
CA ILE A 94 9.96 -20.08 -2.29
C ILE A 94 11.27 -20.19 -3.10
N HIS A 95 11.12 -20.21 -4.42
CA HIS A 95 12.22 -20.30 -5.37
C HIS A 95 13.14 -19.07 -5.28
N ASP A 96 14.47 -19.27 -5.41
CA ASP A 96 15.47 -18.22 -5.20
C ASP A 96 15.25 -16.99 -6.08
N VAL A 97 15.04 -17.20 -7.38
CA VAL A 97 14.81 -16.11 -8.35
C VAL A 97 13.55 -15.31 -7.98
N ALA A 98 12.46 -15.99 -7.63
CA ALA A 98 11.21 -15.33 -7.27
C ALA A 98 11.36 -14.53 -5.97
N ALA A 99 12.09 -15.08 -5.00
CA ALA A 99 12.37 -14.41 -3.74
C ALA A 99 13.21 -13.13 -3.93
N ASP A 100 14.25 -13.18 -4.76
CA ASP A 100 15.13 -12.04 -5.01
C ASP A 100 14.45 -10.94 -5.84
N GLU A 101 13.76 -11.31 -6.90
CA GLU A 101 13.06 -10.34 -7.75
C GLU A 101 11.91 -9.66 -6.98
N LEU A 102 11.11 -10.43 -6.24
CA LEU A 102 10.04 -9.86 -5.41
C LEU A 102 10.59 -9.00 -4.27
N PHE A 103 11.72 -9.38 -3.67
CA PHE A 103 12.40 -8.58 -2.65
C PHE A 103 12.86 -7.24 -3.23
N ASN A 104 13.53 -7.25 -4.38
CA ASN A 104 14.04 -6.05 -5.04
C ASN A 104 12.91 -5.13 -5.50
N PHE A 105 11.83 -5.69 -6.05
CA PHE A 105 10.63 -4.93 -6.39
C PHE A 105 10.01 -4.26 -5.15
N ALA A 106 9.81 -5.02 -4.08
CA ALA A 106 9.24 -4.50 -2.85
C ALA A 106 10.10 -3.39 -2.22
N LEU A 107 11.44 -3.47 -2.31
CA LEU A 107 12.32 -2.39 -1.85
C LEU A 107 12.09 -1.07 -2.60
N MET A 108 11.77 -1.15 -3.89
CA MET A 108 11.57 0.05 -4.73
C MET A 108 10.28 0.78 -4.40
N VAL A 109 9.21 0.05 -4.06
CA VAL A 109 7.88 0.62 -3.87
C VAL A 109 7.53 0.86 -2.40
N THR A 110 8.17 0.15 -1.46
CA THR A 110 7.87 0.30 -0.04
C THR A 110 8.51 1.59 0.51
N PRO A 111 7.75 2.48 1.16
CA PRO A 111 8.29 3.67 1.83
C PRO A 111 8.99 3.30 3.16
N ILE A 112 10.16 2.65 3.05
CA ILE A 112 10.92 2.07 4.16
C ILE A 112 11.25 3.11 5.24
N GLN A 113 11.68 4.31 4.82
CA GLN A 113 12.07 5.38 5.74
C GLN A 113 10.86 5.97 6.50
N GLU A 114 9.71 6.10 5.83
CA GLU A 114 8.48 6.64 6.44
C GLU A 114 8.01 5.79 7.62
N TYR A 115 8.02 4.45 7.45
CA TYR A 115 7.58 3.52 8.48
C TYR A 115 8.71 2.99 9.37
N GLY A 116 9.97 3.36 9.08
CA GLY A 116 11.13 2.85 9.79
C GLY A 116 11.25 1.32 9.76
N ILE A 117 10.94 0.71 8.60
CA ILE A 117 10.97 -0.73 8.37
C ILE A 117 12.41 -1.23 8.39
N ASN A 118 12.67 -2.32 9.12
CA ASN A 118 13.99 -2.95 9.13
C ASN A 118 14.10 -3.95 7.98
N VAL A 119 14.93 -3.63 7.00
CA VAL A 119 15.21 -4.48 5.85
C VAL A 119 16.47 -5.32 6.12
N PRO A 120 16.43 -6.65 5.97
CA PRO A 120 17.62 -7.49 6.10
C PRO A 120 18.73 -7.09 5.10
N PRO A 121 20.02 -7.13 5.50
CA PRO A 121 21.14 -6.76 4.63
C PRO A 121 21.31 -7.75 3.47
N ALA A 122 22.00 -7.30 2.40
CA ALA A 122 22.48 -8.15 1.31
C ALA A 122 23.19 -9.42 1.86
N THR A 123 22.86 -10.59 1.31
CA THR A 123 23.56 -11.85 1.65
C THR A 123 25.02 -11.69 1.21
N GLY A 124 25.95 -11.66 2.16
CA GLY A 124 27.39 -11.44 1.91
C GLY A 124 27.93 -10.05 2.29
N ALA A 125 27.09 -9.08 2.65
CA ALA A 125 27.57 -7.74 3.08
C ALA A 125 28.13 -7.70 4.52
N GLY A 126 28.23 -8.85 5.20
CA GLY A 126 28.68 -8.96 6.59
C GLY A 126 30.12 -9.45 6.78
N SER A 127 30.89 -9.69 5.71
CA SER A 127 32.22 -10.30 5.81
C SER A 127 33.36 -9.53 5.14
N GLU A 128 33.17 -8.26 4.81
CA GLU A 128 34.31 -7.40 4.41
C GLU A 128 34.87 -6.69 5.65
N ALA A 129 35.49 -7.48 6.54
CA ALA A 129 36.35 -6.97 7.57
C ALA A 129 37.75 -6.77 6.97
N GLY A 130 38.09 -5.49 6.74
CA GLY A 130 39.44 -4.91 6.75
C GLY A 130 40.60 -5.68 6.11
N TYR A 131 41.13 -5.12 5.02
CA TYR A 131 42.57 -5.01 4.83
C TYR A 131 43.01 -3.58 5.15
#